data_AF-A0A1B2LXE6-F1
#
_entry.id   AF-A0A1B2LXE6-F1
#
_cell.length_a   1.000
_cell.length_b   1.000
_cell.length_c   1.000
_cell.angle_alpha   90.00
_cell.angle_beta   90.00
_cell.angle_gamma   90.00
#
_symmetry.space_group_name_H-M   'P 1'
#
loop_
_entity.id
_entity.type
_entity.pdbx_description
1 polymer ?
#
loop_
_entity_poly.entity_id
_entity_poly.type
_entity_poly.pdbx_seq_one_letter_code
_entity_poly.pdbx_strand_id
1 'polypeptide(L)'
;MTNVSHQNATVKKLPKYIETELGTEKLCIHCNEYWPLDSEFYFTYRNRHQPEKIYYEAACKCCYDLRYRPNRNKNKGVNTVKSYHERSTAA
;
A
#
# COMPACT_ATOMS: atom_id res chain seq x y z
N MET A 1 -4.30 38.86 -10.62
CA MET A 1 -2.83 38.76 -10.49
C MET A 1 -2.51 37.94 -9.24
N THR A 2 -2.36 36.63 -9.37
CA THR A 2 -1.80 35.80 -8.29
C THR A 2 -0.96 34.69 -8.94
N ASN A 3 0.31 34.99 -9.17
CA ASN A 3 1.31 34.00 -9.59
C ASN A 3 1.51 33.04 -8.41
N VAL A 4 1.06 31.80 -8.56
CA VAL A 4 1.41 30.70 -7.64
C VAL A 4 2.74 30.14 -8.13
N SER A 5 3.80 30.51 -7.44
CA SER A 5 5.15 29.99 -7.68
C SER A 5 5.17 28.49 -7.40
N HIS A 6 5.20 27.67 -8.45
CA HIS A 6 5.52 26.26 -8.35
C HIS A 6 6.98 26.10 -7.94
N GLN A 7 7.22 25.89 -6.64
CA GLN A 7 8.54 25.51 -6.15
C GLN A 7 8.80 24.07 -6.59
N ASN A 8 9.73 23.89 -7.53
CA ASN A 8 10.24 22.60 -7.94
C ASN A 8 11.00 21.96 -6.78
N ALA A 9 10.30 21.20 -5.94
CA ALA A 9 10.89 20.40 -4.88
C ALA A 9 11.71 19.27 -5.52
N THR A 10 13.04 19.34 -5.41
CA THR A 10 13.91 18.21 -5.72
C THR A 10 13.57 17.07 -4.75
N VAL A 11 12.77 16.11 -5.20
CA VAL A 11 12.33 14.97 -4.37
C VAL A 11 13.56 14.13 -4.02
N LYS A 12 14.08 14.29 -2.79
CA LYS A 12 15.13 13.42 -2.25
C LYS A 12 14.62 11.98 -2.29
N LYS A 13 15.27 11.12 -3.07
CA LYS A 13 14.94 9.69 -3.10
C LYS A 13 15.43 9.03 -1.81
N LEU A 14 14.49 8.51 -1.03
CA LEU A 14 14.77 7.72 0.17
C LEU A 14 15.37 6.35 -0.25
N PRO A 15 16.33 5.81 0.52
CA PRO A 15 16.87 4.48 0.24
C PRO A 15 15.80 3.39 0.41
N LYS A 16 15.97 2.27 -0.30
CA LYS A 16 15.00 1.15 -0.26
C LYS A 16 15.07 0.39 1.07
N TYR A 17 16.26 0.28 1.64
CA TYR A 17 16.54 -0.43 2.88
C TYR A 17 17.38 0.46 3.79
N ILE A 18 17.19 0.30 5.10
CA ILE A 18 18.04 0.89 6.14
C ILE A 18 18.37 -0.19 7.18
N GLU A 19 19.52 -0.08 7.82
CA GLU A 19 19.90 -0.92 8.95
C GLU A 19 19.69 -0.11 10.23
N THR A 20 18.96 -0.68 11.17
CA THR A 20 18.72 -0.10 12.50
C THR A 20 19.27 -1.04 13.58
N GLU A 21 19.28 -0.60 14.84
CA GLU A 21 19.69 -1.45 15.98
C GLU A 21 18.80 -2.70 16.13
N LEU A 22 17.56 -2.66 15.61
CA LEU A 22 16.61 -3.77 15.64
C LEU A 22 16.69 -4.66 14.39
N GLY A 23 17.52 -4.28 13.40
CA GLY A 23 17.72 -5.01 12.15
C GLY A 23 17.33 -4.24 10.89
N THR A 24 17.18 -4.97 9.79
CA THR A 24 16.92 -4.40 8.47
C THR A 24 15.46 -3.98 8.31
N GLU A 25 15.25 -2.73 7.93
CA GLU A 25 13.94 -2.18 7.58
C GLU A 25 13.88 -1.84 6.09
N LYS A 26 12.67 -1.89 5.55
CA LYS A 26 12.39 -1.60 4.14
C LYS A 26 11.38 -0.46 4.03
N LEU A 27 11.61 0.42 3.05
CA LEU A 27 10.69 1.49 2.70
C LEU A 27 9.45 0.97 1.96
N CYS A 28 8.26 1.36 2.42
CA CYS A 28 7.02 1.17 1.69
C CYS A 28 6.85 2.25 0.61
N ILE A 29 6.67 1.84 -0.65
CA ILE A 29 6.52 2.76 -1.80
C ILE A 29 5.20 3.54 -1.85
N HIS A 30 4.29 3.31 -0.91
CA HIS A 30 2.99 3.98 -0.85
C HIS A 30 2.91 4.99 0.30
N CYS A 31 3.24 4.59 1.53
CA CYS A 31 3.24 5.50 2.68
C CYS A 31 4.59 6.20 2.93
N ASN A 32 5.66 5.82 2.22
CA ASN A 32 7.03 6.35 2.40
C ASN A 32 7.58 6.19 3.83
N GLU A 33 7.16 5.13 4.51
CA GLU A 33 7.59 4.79 5.87
C GLU A 33 8.38 3.47 5.86
N TYR A 34 9.36 3.37 6.77
CA TYR A 34 10.16 2.16 6.96
C TYR A 34 9.44 1.21 7.92
N TRP A 35 9.50 -0.08 7.58
CA TRP A 35 8.95 -1.16 8.40
C TRP A 35 9.93 -2.32 8.42
N PRO A 36 9.97 -3.13 9.48
CA PRO A 36 10.82 -4.31 9.55
C PRO A 36 10.67 -5.18 8.31
N LEU A 37 11.79 -5.71 7.78
CA LEU A 37 11.80 -6.62 6.63
C LEU A 37 11.31 -8.02 7.04
N ASP A 38 10.08 -8.09 7.52
CA ASP A 38 9.41 -9.30 7.99
C ASP A 38 8.16 -9.60 7.16
N SER A 39 7.85 -10.89 7.05
CA SER A 39 6.62 -11.45 6.55
C SER A 39 5.37 -10.96 7.29
N GLU A 40 5.51 -10.43 8.51
CA GLU A 40 4.41 -9.77 9.22
C GLU A 40 3.98 -8.47 8.55
N PHE A 41 4.94 -7.64 8.11
CA PHE A 41 4.70 -6.31 7.55
C PHE A 41 4.60 -6.29 6.02
N TYR A 42 5.18 -7.27 5.33
CA TYR A 42 5.22 -7.37 3.88
C TYR A 42 4.71 -8.72 3.38
N PHE A 43 4.02 -8.71 2.24
CA PHE A 43 3.73 -9.97 1.54
C PHE A 43 5.01 -10.53 0.93
N THR A 44 5.18 -11.84 1.03
CA THR A 44 6.31 -12.56 0.45
C THR A 44 5.88 -13.32 -0.80
N TYR A 45 6.81 -13.48 -1.74
CA TYR A 45 6.64 -14.33 -2.91
C TYR A 45 7.94 -15.04 -3.25
N ARG A 46 7.82 -16.15 -4.00
CA ARG A 46 8.96 -16.90 -4.52
C ARG A 46 8.96 -16.80 -6.03
N ASN A 47 10.13 -16.54 -6.60
CA ASN A 47 10.29 -16.57 -8.05
C ASN A 47 10.38 -18.03 -8.51
N ARG A 48 9.64 -18.39 -9.57
CA ARG A 48 9.68 -19.74 -10.17
C ARG A 48 11.09 -20.16 -10.58
N HIS A 49 11.94 -19.21 -10.98
CA HIS A 49 13.32 -19.47 -11.39
C HIS A 49 14.31 -19.57 -10.23
N GLN A 50 13.96 -19.07 -9.05
CA GLN A 50 14.82 -19.09 -7.85
C GLN A 50 13.95 -19.39 -6.62
N PRO A 51 13.47 -20.64 -6.46
CA PRO A 51 12.53 -21.01 -5.42
C PRO A 51 13.12 -20.97 -4.00
N GLU A 52 14.45 -21.00 -3.88
CA GLU A 52 15.16 -20.90 -2.60
C GLU A 52 15.08 -19.50 -1.98
N LYS A 53 14.94 -18.45 -2.81
CA LYS A 53 14.92 -17.06 -2.33
C LYS A 53 13.50 -16.58 -2.07
N ILE A 54 13.31 -15.97 -0.91
CA ILE A 54 12.08 -15.28 -0.53
C ILE A 54 12.23 -13.79 -0.88
N TYR A 55 11.26 -13.27 -1.62
CA TYR A 55 11.19 -11.86 -1.98
C TYR A 55 10.07 -11.19 -1.22
N TYR A 56 10.26 -9.92 -0.87
CA TYR A 56 9.27 -9.10 -0.18
C TYR A 56 8.70 -8.07 -1.15
N GLU A 57 7.40 -7.86 -1.08
CA GLU A 57 6.72 -6.85 -1.89
C GLU A 57 7.13 -5.41 -1.56
N ALA A 58 6.96 -4.53 -2.54
CA ALA A 58 7.39 -3.15 -2.46
C ALA A 58 6.52 -2.29 -1.52
N ALA A 59 5.23 -2.61 -1.36
CA ALA A 59 4.31 -1.95 -0.43
C ALA A 59 4.08 -2.81 0.83
N CYS A 60 3.92 -2.17 1.99
CA CYS A 60 3.52 -2.85 3.23
C CYS A 60 2.11 -3.43 3.09
N LYS A 61 1.75 -4.43 3.92
CA LYS A 61 0.45 -5.11 3.85
C LYS A 61 -0.73 -4.14 3.97
N CYS A 62 -0.63 -3.11 4.82
CA CYS A 62 -1.67 -2.08 4.96
C CYS A 62 -1.90 -1.31 3.66
N CYS A 63 -0.83 -1.04 2.91
CA CYS A 63 -0.90 -0.31 1.63
C CYS A 63 -1.06 -1.22 0.42
N TYR A 64 -0.91 -2.53 0.56
CA TYR A 64 -0.88 -3.47 -0.55
C TYR A 64 -2.19 -3.45 -1.34
N ASP A 65 -3.34 -3.54 -0.65
CA ASP A 65 -4.63 -3.52 -1.32
C ASP A 65 -4.94 -2.15 -1.93
N LEU A 66 -4.54 -1.05 -1.27
CA LEU A 66 -4.69 0.30 -1.79
C LEU A 66 -3.93 0.48 -3.11
N ARG A 67 -2.70 -0.02 -3.18
CA ARG A 67 -1.82 0.14 -4.34
C ARG A 67 -2.11 -0.85 -5.47
N TYR A 68 -2.18 -2.14 -5.15
CA TYR A 68 -2.19 -3.22 -6.14
C TYR A 68 -3.57 -3.82 -6.37
N ARG A 69 -4.54 -3.59 -5.48
CA ARG A 69 -5.90 -4.11 -5.60
C ARG A 69 -6.96 -3.02 -5.39
N PRO A 70 -6.88 -1.87 -6.09
CA PRO A 70 -7.79 -0.74 -5.85
C PRO A 70 -9.26 -1.12 -6.04
N ASN A 71 -9.56 -2.06 -6.94
CA ASN A 71 -10.92 -2.55 -7.16
C ASN A 71 -11.52 -3.30 -5.97
N ARG A 72 -10.70 -3.92 -5.09
CA ARG A 72 -11.23 -4.57 -3.87
C ARG A 72 -11.73 -3.55 -2.85
N ASN A 73 -11.19 -2.33 -2.88
CA ASN A 73 -11.58 -1.27 -1.98
C ASN A 73 -12.77 -0.45 -2.51
N LYS A 74 -13.03 -0.45 -3.82
CA LYS A 74 -14.14 0.32 -4.43
C LYS A 74 -15.51 0.04 -3.81
N ASN A 75 -15.74 -1.21 -3.39
CA ASN A 75 -17.02 -1.65 -2.83
C ASN A 75 -16.94 -1.99 -1.33
N LYS A 76 -15.80 -1.76 -0.67
CA LYS A 76 -15.66 -2.00 0.78
C LYS A 76 -16.55 -0.99 1.52
N GLY A 77 -17.55 -1.48 2.24
CA GLY A 77 -18.50 -0.64 2.98
C GLY A 77 -19.79 -0.30 2.21
N VAL A 78 -19.93 -0.70 0.95
CA VAL A 78 -21.22 -0.64 0.27
C VAL A 78 -22.03 -1.86 0.69
N ASN A 79 -22.99 -1.66 1.58
CA ASN A 79 -23.93 -2.73 1.93
C ASN A 79 -24.83 -3.00 0.71
N THR A 80 -24.59 -4.13 0.03
CA THR A 80 -25.42 -4.59 -1.10
C THR A 80 -26.79 -5.08 -0.63
N VAL A 81 -26.94 -5.39 0.66
CA VAL A 81 -28.20 -5.82 1.27
C VAL A 81 -28.97 -4.59 1.76
N LYS A 82 -29.92 -4.13 0.95
CA LYS A 82 -30.88 -3.09 1.36
C LYS A 82 -31.96 -3.65 2.27
N SER A 83 -32.31 -2.90 3.32
CA SER A 83 -33.40 -3.24 4.24
C SER A 83 -34.76 -3.17 3.53
N TYR A 84 -35.81 -3.78 4.11
CA TYR A 84 -37.15 -3.80 3.51
C TYR A 84 -37.69 -2.38 3.24
N HIS A 85 -37.47 -1.45 4.17
CA HIS A 85 -37.89 -0.05 4.07
C HIS A 85 -37.15 0.75 3.00
N GLU A 86 -35.90 0.37 2.68
CA GLU A 86 -35.13 0.98 1.58
C GLU A 86 -35.58 0.49 0.19
N ARG A 87 -36.34 -0.61 0.11
CA ARG A 87 -36.86 -1.14 -1.15
C ARG A 87 -38.23 -0.57 -1.51
N SER A 88 -39.02 -0.15 -0.53
CA SER A 88 -40.41 0.30 -0.71
C SER A 88 -40.55 1.74 -1.19
N THR A 89 -39.49 2.54 -1.20
CA THR A 89 -39.50 3.96 -1.61
C THR A 89 -39.14 4.19 -3.08
N ALA A 90 -38.97 3.12 -3.87
CA ALA A 90 -38.59 3.18 -5.29
C ALA A 90 -39.77 2.90 -6.26
N ALA A 91 -40.99 3.29 -5.90
CA ALA A 91 -42.19 3.15 -6.72
C ALA A 91 -42.72 4.52 -7.17
#